data_AF-A0A7N5ZZB7-F1
#
_entry.id   AF-A0A7N5ZZB7-F1
#
_cell.length_a   1.000
_cell.length_b   1.000
_cell.length_c   1.000
_cell.angle_alpha   90.00
_cell.angle_beta   90.00
_cell.angle_gamma   90.00
#
_symmetry.space_group_name_H-M   'P 1'
#
loop_
_entity.id
_entity.type
_entity.pdbx_description
1 polymer ?
#
loop_
_entity_poly.entity_id
_entity_poly.type
_entity_poly.pdbx_seq_one_letter_code
_entity_poly.pdbx_strand_id
1 'polypeptide(L)'
;MDKTQLVFTDIGVRENLNTAPVRPTGILQQNRVFLDFFWDLAKPDQEVRLKAVENLIHYLKTNNKADELEYTFKRLVDGLGHTRETARPGFSLALGQVLSAFEDISLQSIFDRIKEKHNLQTVKKKLVRNAMFGNLFGVLALHQSGRLSKEPLVVLRCVQLLQSLSQHRQHLKDLPTKTMMDILNEVTEVFEEVLLGALQTDLASAFRTPEQLHLLLVALQRFPQTLKPKKLKKLVGFSTIINTDTIPKLTEVLKMAARSVKKECVLPAVALDLLKLSLKEDSFQLFWNKAIINGMFKEQPGPTHYLSFRLLGSALPFLSVAQLKEVLSGEVMMHYGEHVISAQKPDRFKLAPEMDVYVSDFLQGCEDSEKQLAVMVGFSSLTNQGYPVVPSVWKVVQHLQPAALQGYMEWLKNMFLQPQLDKLLDFSTRKQKDSHEGREQGENAIFRLRKWIVSRLASIIDNHQVKKQEELIMDVAR
;
A
#
# COMPACT_ATOMS: atom_id res chain seq x y z
N MET A 1 41.60 -54.62 -23.00
CA MET A 1 41.90 -54.66 -21.56
C MET A 1 40.89 -53.73 -20.89
N ASP A 2 39.64 -54.12 -20.69
CA ASP A 2 39.03 -55.12 -19.78
C ASP A 2 38.10 -54.35 -18.81
N LYS A 3 36.79 -54.55 -19.02
CA LYS A 3 35.65 -54.57 -18.07
C LYS A 3 35.37 -53.29 -17.23
N THR A 4 34.16 -52.73 -17.17
CA THR A 4 32.86 -53.43 -17.04
C THR A 4 31.70 -52.55 -17.51
N GLN A 5 30.79 -53.14 -18.27
CA GLN A 5 29.53 -52.56 -18.75
C GLN A 5 28.42 -52.58 -17.68
N LEU A 6 27.53 -51.59 -17.78
CA LEU A 6 26.06 -51.62 -17.61
C LEU A 6 25.43 -52.72 -16.74
N VAL A 7 24.58 -52.31 -15.78
CA VAL A 7 23.18 -52.78 -15.69
C VAL A 7 22.30 -51.68 -15.08
N PHE A 8 21.41 -51.10 -15.89
CA PHE A 8 20.14 -50.54 -15.44
C PHE A 8 19.14 -51.69 -15.41
N THR A 9 18.58 -52.01 -14.24
CA THR A 9 17.32 -52.74 -14.13
C THR A 9 16.53 -52.23 -12.94
N ASP A 10 15.25 -52.10 -13.22
CA ASP A 10 14.12 -51.63 -12.44
C ASP A 10 13.84 -52.45 -11.16
N ILE A 11 12.82 -52.01 -10.41
CA ILE A 11 12.12 -52.66 -9.29
C ILE A 11 12.50 -52.13 -7.90
N GLY A 12 11.56 -51.39 -7.29
CA GLY A 12 11.52 -51.25 -5.84
C GLY A 12 10.79 -50.02 -5.33
N VAL A 13 9.54 -49.79 -5.73
CA VAL A 13 8.61 -48.96 -4.96
C VAL A 13 8.51 -49.55 -3.55
N ARG A 14 9.16 -48.90 -2.57
CA ARG A 14 8.91 -49.14 -1.15
C ARG A 14 8.03 -48.01 -0.63
N GLU A 15 6.73 -48.27 -0.68
CA GLU A 15 5.76 -47.73 0.24
C GLU A 15 6.30 -47.82 1.67
N ASN A 16 6.19 -46.72 2.43
CA ASN A 16 6.00 -46.85 3.86
C ASN A 16 5.17 -45.68 4.40
N LEU A 17 3.89 -46.01 4.59
CA LEU A 17 3.03 -45.63 5.70
C LEU A 17 2.57 -44.17 5.74
N ASN A 18 1.54 -43.92 4.92
CA ASN A 18 0.42 -43.07 5.29
C ASN A 18 0.00 -43.38 6.73
N THR A 19 0.35 -42.50 7.66
CA THR A 19 -0.34 -42.45 8.95
C THR A 19 -1.70 -41.81 8.70
N ALA A 20 -2.69 -42.67 8.43
CA ALA A 20 -4.08 -42.28 8.36
C ALA A 20 -4.45 -41.47 9.62
N PRO A 21 -5.12 -40.32 9.49
CA PRO A 21 -5.63 -39.63 10.67
C PRO A 21 -6.67 -40.53 11.35
N VAL A 22 -6.58 -40.58 12.68
CA VAL A 22 -7.50 -41.30 13.57
C VAL A 22 -8.94 -41.02 13.14
N ARG A 23 -9.66 -42.09 12.76
CA ARG A 23 -11.07 -42.01 12.33
C ARG A 23 -11.92 -41.53 13.51
N PRO A 24 -12.75 -40.49 13.34
CA PRO A 24 -13.73 -40.13 14.34
C PRO A 24 -14.79 -41.23 14.44
N THR A 25 -15.16 -41.60 15.66
CA THR A 25 -16.27 -42.48 16.01
C THR A 25 -17.62 -41.75 15.87
N GLY A 26 -18.64 -42.45 15.34
CA GLY A 26 -20.08 -42.11 15.43
C GLY A 26 -20.68 -41.15 14.39
N ILE A 27 -21.79 -41.58 13.76
CA ILE A 27 -22.83 -40.87 12.94
C ILE A 27 -22.35 -40.07 11.70
N LEU A 28 -21.20 -39.40 11.75
CA LEU A 28 -20.68 -38.52 10.68
C LEU A 28 -20.16 -39.25 9.42
N GLN A 29 -20.16 -40.58 9.39
CA GLN A 29 -19.77 -41.36 8.20
C GLN A 29 -20.80 -41.29 7.06
N GLN A 30 -22.00 -40.77 7.29
CA GLN A 30 -23.10 -40.94 6.34
C GLN A 30 -23.21 -39.90 5.23
N ASN A 31 -22.51 -38.75 5.27
CA ASN A 31 -22.63 -37.73 4.21
C ASN A 31 -21.28 -37.32 3.58
N ARG A 32 -20.88 -38.07 2.55
CA ARG A 32 -19.66 -37.80 1.77
C ARG A 32 -19.67 -36.40 1.13
N VAL A 33 -20.84 -35.94 0.68
CA VAL A 33 -21.00 -34.61 0.06
C VAL A 33 -20.67 -33.50 1.05
N PHE A 34 -21.13 -33.62 2.30
CA PHE A 34 -20.80 -32.68 3.36
C PHE A 34 -19.30 -32.62 3.65
N LEU A 35 -18.62 -33.77 3.65
CA LEU A 35 -17.18 -33.84 3.90
C LEU A 35 -16.35 -33.27 2.74
N ASP A 36 -16.84 -33.39 1.50
CA ASP A 36 -16.15 -32.92 0.29
C ASP A 36 -16.01 -31.39 0.26
N PHE A 37 -16.93 -30.65 0.88
CA PHE A 37 -16.79 -29.18 1.02
C PHE A 37 -15.47 -28.79 1.69
N PHE A 38 -15.07 -29.48 2.77
CA PHE A 38 -13.81 -29.17 3.48
C PHE A 38 -12.57 -29.52 2.66
N TRP A 39 -12.66 -30.52 1.78
CA TRP A 39 -11.58 -30.83 0.84
C TRP A 39 -11.43 -29.75 -0.22
N ASP A 40 -12.56 -29.23 -0.72
CA ASP A 40 -12.58 -28.17 -1.71
C ASP A 40 -12.08 -26.83 -1.15
N LEU A 41 -12.34 -26.52 0.13
CA LEU A 41 -11.76 -25.36 0.81
C LEU A 41 -10.22 -25.35 0.83
N ALA A 42 -9.60 -26.53 0.77
CA ALA A 42 -8.14 -26.67 0.78
C ALA A 42 -7.50 -26.63 -0.62
N LYS A 43 -8.28 -26.52 -1.70
CA LYS A 43 -7.78 -26.47 -3.08
C LYS A 43 -7.17 -25.08 -3.39
N PRO A 44 -6.15 -25.03 -4.27
CA PRO A 44 -5.49 -23.77 -4.63
C PRO A 44 -6.36 -22.87 -5.52
N ASP A 45 -7.35 -23.42 -6.20
CA ASP A 45 -8.30 -22.69 -7.05
C ASP A 45 -9.26 -21.83 -6.22
N GLN A 46 -9.37 -20.54 -6.55
CA GLN A 46 -10.21 -19.60 -5.80
C GLN A 46 -11.71 -19.82 -6.04
N GLU A 47 -12.12 -20.09 -7.27
CA GLU A 47 -13.54 -20.28 -7.62
C GLU A 47 -14.09 -21.53 -6.94
N VAL A 48 -13.30 -22.61 -6.93
CA VAL A 48 -13.65 -23.85 -6.23
C VAL A 48 -13.83 -23.61 -4.73
N ARG A 49 -12.93 -22.84 -4.10
CA ARG A 49 -13.07 -22.49 -2.68
C ARG A 49 -14.32 -21.67 -2.40
N LEU A 50 -14.59 -20.65 -3.19
CA LEU A 50 -15.76 -19.78 -3.00
C LEU A 50 -17.06 -20.59 -3.14
N LYS A 51 -17.16 -21.43 -4.17
CA LYS A 51 -18.31 -22.31 -4.36
C LYS A 51 -18.48 -23.32 -3.22
N ALA A 52 -17.39 -23.83 -2.67
CA ALA A 52 -17.44 -24.72 -1.51
C ALA A 52 -17.97 -24.02 -0.25
N VAL A 53 -17.63 -22.75 -0.02
CA VAL A 53 -18.17 -21.94 1.09
C VAL A 53 -19.68 -21.76 0.93
N GLU A 54 -20.13 -21.34 -0.25
CA GLU A 54 -21.56 -21.14 -0.56
C GLU A 54 -22.36 -22.42 -0.37
N ASN A 55 -21.87 -23.53 -0.94
CA ASN A 55 -22.52 -24.84 -0.82
C ASN A 55 -22.57 -25.34 0.62
N LEU A 56 -21.50 -25.15 1.41
CA LEU A 56 -21.46 -25.52 2.82
C LEU A 56 -22.53 -24.76 3.62
N ILE A 57 -22.64 -23.45 3.43
CA ILE A 57 -23.63 -22.63 4.13
C ILE A 57 -25.05 -23.03 3.73
N HIS A 58 -25.30 -23.20 2.42
CA HIS A 58 -26.60 -23.63 1.93
C HIS A 58 -26.99 -25.01 2.49
N TYR A 59 -26.05 -25.95 2.49
CA TYR A 59 -26.25 -27.28 3.05
C TYR A 59 -26.58 -27.22 4.55
N LEU A 60 -25.86 -26.43 5.34
CA LEU A 60 -26.09 -26.31 6.78
C LEU A 60 -27.44 -25.64 7.09
N LYS A 61 -27.83 -24.60 6.34
CA LYS A 61 -29.14 -23.93 6.49
C LYS A 61 -30.30 -24.86 6.15
N THR A 62 -30.12 -25.75 5.18
CA THR A 62 -31.19 -26.65 4.72
C THR A 62 -31.38 -27.84 5.65
N ASN A 63 -30.29 -28.45 6.13
CA ASN A 63 -30.37 -29.67 6.95
C ASN A 63 -30.52 -29.39 8.45
N ASN A 64 -30.10 -28.22 8.93
CA ASN A 64 -30.23 -27.73 10.31
C ASN A 64 -29.90 -28.77 11.41
N LYS A 65 -28.84 -29.56 11.21
CA LYS A 65 -28.36 -30.54 12.21
C LYS A 65 -27.28 -29.93 13.08
N ALA A 66 -27.52 -29.83 14.39
CA ALA A 66 -26.61 -29.22 15.35
C ALA A 66 -25.22 -29.89 15.38
N ASP A 67 -25.19 -31.22 15.22
CA ASP A 67 -24.00 -32.06 15.19
C ASP A 67 -23.13 -31.85 13.93
N GLU A 68 -23.74 -31.58 12.77
CA GLU A 68 -23.01 -31.21 11.54
C GLU A 68 -22.48 -29.76 11.62
N LEU A 69 -23.23 -28.86 12.27
CA LEU A 69 -22.76 -27.49 12.52
C LEU A 69 -21.57 -27.47 13.50
N GLU A 70 -21.65 -28.22 14.59
CA GLU A 70 -20.56 -28.39 15.56
C GLU A 70 -19.32 -29.01 14.90
N TYR A 71 -19.50 -30.04 14.07
CA TYR A 71 -18.42 -30.62 13.28
C TYR A 71 -17.80 -29.60 12.32
N THR A 72 -18.62 -28.76 11.69
CA THR A 72 -18.16 -27.69 10.80
C THR A 72 -17.23 -26.74 11.54
N PHE A 73 -17.64 -26.20 12.68
CA PHE A 73 -16.78 -25.30 13.46
C PHE A 73 -15.47 -25.95 13.87
N LYS A 74 -15.51 -27.21 14.35
CA LYS A 74 -14.29 -27.97 14.68
C LYS A 74 -13.35 -28.09 13.47
N ARG A 75 -13.88 -28.45 12.30
CA ARG A 75 -13.08 -28.60 11.07
C ARG A 75 -12.50 -27.29 10.57
N LEU A 76 -13.29 -26.23 10.58
CA LEU A 76 -12.86 -24.91 10.12
C LEU A 76 -11.77 -24.34 11.05
N VAL A 77 -11.95 -24.43 12.37
CA VAL A 77 -10.94 -24.00 13.37
C VAL A 77 -9.64 -24.81 13.21
N ASP A 78 -9.72 -26.12 13.04
CA ASP A 78 -8.56 -26.97 12.78
C ASP A 78 -7.81 -26.57 11.49
N GLY A 79 -8.56 -26.18 10.45
CA GLY A 79 -8.05 -25.77 9.14
C GLY A 79 -7.34 -24.41 9.12
N LEU A 80 -7.53 -23.54 10.11
CA LEU A 80 -6.87 -22.22 10.16
C LEU A 80 -5.33 -22.33 10.17
N GLY A 81 -4.82 -23.38 10.84
CA GLY A 81 -3.39 -23.69 10.94
C GLY A 81 -2.90 -24.70 9.89
N HIS A 82 -3.58 -24.83 8.75
CA HIS A 82 -3.27 -25.89 7.78
C HIS A 82 -1.80 -25.84 7.29
N THR A 83 -1.22 -27.01 7.03
CA THR A 83 0.19 -27.13 6.59
C THR A 83 0.42 -26.49 5.22
N ARG A 84 -0.51 -26.71 4.29
CA ARG A 84 -0.55 -26.01 2.99
C ARG A 84 -0.95 -24.55 3.21
N GLU A 85 -0.05 -23.64 2.86
CA GLU A 85 -0.24 -22.20 3.06
C GLU A 85 -1.46 -21.66 2.28
N THR A 86 -1.67 -22.16 1.07
CA THR A 86 -2.79 -21.79 0.18
C THR A 86 -4.16 -22.18 0.70
N ALA A 87 -4.26 -23.13 1.63
CA ALA A 87 -5.53 -23.58 2.20
C ALA A 87 -6.03 -22.68 3.34
N ARG A 88 -5.12 -22.04 4.09
CA ARG A 88 -5.47 -21.28 5.31
C ARG A 88 -6.48 -20.14 5.05
N PRO A 89 -6.35 -19.34 3.97
CA PRO A 89 -7.35 -18.31 3.65
C PRO A 89 -8.73 -18.89 3.36
N GLY A 90 -8.81 -20.07 2.73
CA GLY A 90 -10.07 -20.76 2.45
C GLY A 90 -10.83 -21.13 3.72
N PHE A 91 -10.13 -21.73 4.69
CA PHE A 91 -10.73 -22.07 5.99
C PHE A 91 -11.11 -20.83 6.81
N SER A 92 -10.29 -19.78 6.77
CA SER A 92 -10.57 -18.49 7.45
C SER A 92 -11.85 -17.85 6.90
N LEU A 93 -11.95 -17.74 5.57
CA LEU A 93 -13.13 -17.18 4.90
C LEU A 93 -14.38 -18.02 5.20
N ALA A 94 -14.30 -19.34 5.06
CA ALA A 94 -15.40 -20.24 5.36
C ALA A 94 -15.92 -20.05 6.80
N LEU A 95 -15.00 -19.95 7.78
CA LEU A 95 -15.37 -19.72 9.17
C LEU A 95 -16.08 -18.38 9.36
N GLY A 96 -15.56 -17.30 8.76
CA GLY A 96 -16.19 -15.98 8.82
C GLY A 96 -17.59 -15.98 8.20
N GLN A 97 -17.77 -16.61 7.05
CA GLN A 97 -19.06 -16.68 6.35
C GLN A 97 -20.08 -17.55 7.09
N VAL A 98 -19.66 -18.68 7.69
CA VAL A 98 -20.52 -19.48 8.56
C VAL A 98 -20.92 -18.67 9.80
N LEU A 99 -19.99 -17.95 10.45
CA LEU A 99 -20.33 -17.10 11.60
C LEU A 99 -21.27 -15.95 11.26
N SER A 100 -21.16 -15.40 10.05
CA SER A 100 -22.08 -14.39 9.53
C SER A 100 -23.48 -14.99 9.28
N ALA A 101 -23.54 -16.21 8.74
CA ALA A 101 -24.79 -16.89 8.42
C ALA A 101 -25.56 -17.44 9.63
N PHE A 102 -24.87 -17.72 10.75
CA PHE A 102 -25.43 -18.29 11.97
C PHE A 102 -25.18 -17.36 13.17
N GLU A 103 -25.99 -16.30 13.27
CA GLU A 103 -25.80 -15.23 14.28
C GLU A 103 -25.95 -15.70 15.74
N ASP A 104 -26.72 -16.78 15.98
CA ASP A 104 -26.93 -17.35 17.32
C ASP A 104 -25.65 -17.93 17.94
N ILE A 105 -24.63 -18.20 17.12
CA ILE A 105 -23.35 -18.73 17.59
C ILE A 105 -22.50 -17.60 18.18
N SER A 106 -22.11 -17.74 19.45
CA SER A 106 -21.26 -16.77 20.15
C SER A 106 -19.86 -16.67 19.53
N LEU A 107 -19.41 -15.45 19.18
CA LEU A 107 -18.04 -15.25 18.72
C LEU A 107 -17.01 -15.55 19.82
N GLN A 108 -17.35 -15.27 21.08
CA GLN A 108 -16.51 -15.61 22.24
C GLN A 108 -16.23 -17.13 22.31
N SER A 109 -17.26 -17.97 22.11
CA SER A 109 -17.08 -19.43 22.10
C SER A 109 -16.12 -19.89 20.99
N ILE A 110 -16.23 -19.30 19.80
CA ILE A 110 -15.34 -19.63 18.68
C ILE A 110 -13.92 -19.12 18.92
N PHE A 111 -13.77 -17.92 19.49
CA PHE A 111 -12.47 -17.38 19.88
C PHE A 111 -11.75 -18.31 20.87
N ASP A 112 -12.46 -18.84 21.88
CA ASP A 112 -11.88 -19.75 22.86
C ASP A 112 -11.43 -21.07 22.21
N ARG A 113 -12.21 -21.62 21.27
CA ARG A 113 -11.82 -22.79 20.47
C ARG A 113 -10.58 -22.54 19.63
N ILE A 114 -10.45 -21.36 19.02
CA ILE A 114 -9.26 -20.98 18.26
C ILE A 114 -8.04 -20.96 19.17
N LYS A 115 -8.14 -20.33 20.34
CA LYS A 115 -7.04 -20.25 21.31
C LYS A 115 -6.65 -21.60 21.87
N GLU A 116 -7.63 -22.47 22.15
CA GLU A 116 -7.37 -23.82 22.63
C GLU A 116 -6.63 -24.64 21.57
N LYS A 117 -7.15 -24.66 20.33
CA LYS A 117 -6.57 -25.44 19.24
C LYS A 117 -5.17 -24.98 18.85
N HIS A 118 -4.96 -23.66 18.80
CA HIS A 118 -3.72 -23.04 18.33
C HIS A 118 -2.87 -22.47 19.48
N ASN A 119 -2.95 -23.07 20.67
CA ASN A 119 -2.20 -22.61 21.83
C ASN A 119 -0.68 -22.78 21.63
N LEU A 120 0.06 -21.66 21.58
CA LEU A 120 1.50 -21.64 21.31
C LEU A 120 2.35 -22.35 22.36
N GLN A 121 1.85 -22.54 23.59
CA GLN A 121 2.57 -23.20 24.68
C GLN A 121 2.44 -24.73 24.66
N THR A 122 1.30 -25.24 24.19
CA THR A 122 0.99 -26.69 24.24
C THR A 122 1.23 -27.40 22.91
N VAL A 123 1.23 -26.66 21.79
CA VAL A 123 1.47 -27.25 20.47
C VAL A 123 2.90 -27.80 20.34
N LYS A 124 3.02 -28.91 19.60
CA LYS A 124 4.33 -29.50 19.27
C LYS A 124 5.22 -28.46 18.59
N LYS A 125 6.51 -28.41 18.93
CA LYS A 125 7.50 -27.44 18.38
C LYS A 125 7.42 -27.26 16.86
N LYS A 126 7.27 -28.36 16.11
CA LYS A 126 7.16 -28.34 14.63
C LYS A 126 5.89 -27.67 14.07
N LEU A 127 4.84 -27.53 14.89
CA LEU A 127 3.56 -26.92 14.52
C LEU A 127 3.37 -25.52 15.10
N VAL A 128 4.36 -24.96 15.80
CA VAL A 128 4.27 -23.61 16.38
C VAL A 128 3.99 -22.57 15.30
N ARG A 129 4.67 -22.67 14.14
CA ARG A 129 4.40 -21.79 12.98
C ARG A 129 2.95 -21.92 12.49
N ASN A 130 2.44 -23.14 12.41
CA ASN A 130 1.06 -23.40 12.00
C ASN A 130 0.06 -22.80 12.98
N ALA A 131 0.32 -22.93 14.28
CA ALA A 131 -0.51 -22.35 15.33
C ALA A 131 -0.47 -20.82 15.31
N MET A 132 0.68 -20.20 15.02
CA MET A 132 0.77 -18.74 14.82
C MET A 132 -0.16 -18.28 13.69
N PHE A 133 -0.13 -18.96 12.53
CA PHE A 133 -1.06 -18.68 11.44
C PHE A 133 -2.51 -19.02 11.80
N GLY A 134 -2.75 -20.10 12.54
CA GLY A 134 -4.08 -20.49 13.00
C GLY A 134 -4.75 -19.43 13.86
N ASN A 135 -4.01 -18.83 14.79
CA ASN A 135 -4.50 -17.69 15.57
C ASN A 135 -4.77 -16.46 14.70
N LEU A 136 -3.84 -16.10 13.79
CA LEU A 136 -4.00 -14.96 12.89
C LEU A 136 -5.24 -15.11 11.99
N PHE A 137 -5.37 -16.24 11.30
CA PHE A 137 -6.51 -16.53 10.44
C PHE A 137 -7.82 -16.72 11.22
N GLY A 138 -7.74 -17.12 12.49
CA GLY A 138 -8.88 -17.16 13.38
C GLY A 138 -9.41 -15.76 13.69
N VAL A 139 -8.53 -14.81 14.02
CA VAL A 139 -8.93 -13.41 14.22
C VAL A 139 -9.47 -12.81 12.92
N LEU A 140 -8.84 -13.09 11.77
CA LEU A 140 -9.35 -12.67 10.46
C LEU A 140 -10.74 -13.22 10.17
N ALA A 141 -11.03 -14.48 10.53
CA ALA A 141 -12.35 -15.06 10.35
C ALA A 141 -13.41 -14.38 11.22
N LEU A 142 -13.08 -14.07 12.48
CA LEU A 142 -13.97 -13.34 13.39
C LEU A 142 -14.25 -11.93 12.86
N HIS A 143 -13.24 -11.22 12.37
CA HIS A 143 -13.39 -9.92 11.70
C HIS A 143 -14.28 -10.02 10.44
N GLN A 144 -13.98 -10.96 9.55
CA GLN A 144 -14.73 -11.19 8.30
C GLN A 144 -16.20 -11.60 8.50
N SER A 145 -16.60 -12.00 9.72
CA SER A 145 -18.00 -12.27 10.01
C SER A 145 -18.88 -11.01 10.01
N GLY A 146 -18.27 -9.81 10.10
CA GLY A 146 -18.98 -8.51 10.18
C GLY A 146 -19.71 -8.30 11.52
N ARG A 147 -19.50 -9.19 12.49
CA ARG A 147 -20.18 -9.17 13.80
C ARG A 147 -19.30 -8.59 14.91
N LEU A 148 -18.01 -8.40 14.68
CA LEU A 148 -17.04 -8.06 15.71
C LEU A 148 -17.34 -6.69 16.37
N SER A 149 -17.86 -5.73 15.59
CA SER A 149 -18.29 -4.41 16.07
C SER A 149 -19.37 -4.46 17.17
N LYS A 150 -20.17 -5.54 17.22
CA LYS A 150 -21.24 -5.74 18.20
C LYS A 150 -20.77 -6.43 19.49
N GLU A 151 -19.53 -6.95 19.53
CA GLU A 151 -19.02 -7.74 20.67
C GLU A 151 -17.71 -7.15 21.24
N PRO A 152 -17.77 -6.04 22.01
CA PRO A 152 -16.62 -5.33 22.58
C PRO A 152 -15.53 -6.20 23.23
N LEU A 153 -15.93 -7.18 24.03
CA LEU A 153 -15.02 -8.06 24.75
C LEU A 153 -14.25 -8.97 23.78
N VAL A 154 -14.89 -9.43 22.70
CA VAL A 154 -14.23 -10.26 21.68
C VAL A 154 -13.23 -9.42 20.88
N VAL A 155 -13.55 -8.15 20.58
CA VAL A 155 -12.61 -7.22 19.94
C VAL A 155 -11.34 -7.08 20.80
N LEU A 156 -11.50 -6.84 22.11
CA LEU A 156 -10.37 -6.74 23.05
C LEU A 156 -9.47 -7.98 23.00
N ARG A 157 -10.09 -9.17 23.08
CA ARG A 157 -9.39 -10.45 23.08
C ARG A 157 -8.66 -10.69 21.76
N CYS A 158 -9.26 -10.31 20.63
CA CYS A 158 -8.63 -10.37 19.31
C CYS A 158 -7.40 -9.46 19.24
N VAL A 159 -7.50 -8.21 19.68
CA VAL A 159 -6.37 -7.27 19.71
C VAL A 159 -5.24 -7.79 20.62
N GLN A 160 -5.55 -8.28 21.81
CA GLN A 160 -4.56 -8.88 22.72
C GLN A 160 -3.85 -10.09 22.10
N LEU A 161 -4.58 -10.93 21.36
CA LEU A 161 -3.99 -12.05 20.64
C LEU A 161 -3.05 -11.54 19.53
N LEU A 162 -3.47 -10.56 18.73
CA LEU A 162 -2.64 -9.96 17.66
C LEU A 162 -1.38 -9.28 18.21
N GLN A 163 -1.46 -8.62 19.37
CA GLN A 163 -0.29 -8.06 20.06
C GLN A 163 0.72 -9.15 20.45
N SER A 164 0.24 -10.28 20.97
CA SER A 164 1.12 -11.42 21.29
C SER A 164 1.79 -12.01 20.04
N LEU A 165 1.05 -12.09 18.92
CA LEU A 165 1.55 -12.57 17.64
C LEU A 165 2.55 -11.60 16.98
N SER A 166 2.44 -10.31 17.25
CA SER A 166 3.32 -9.26 16.71
C SER A 166 4.78 -9.45 17.14
N GLN A 167 5.04 -10.19 18.23
CA GLN A 167 6.39 -10.56 18.67
C GLN A 167 7.07 -11.60 17.76
N HIS A 168 6.33 -12.23 16.85
CA HIS A 168 6.81 -13.29 15.96
C HIS A 168 6.98 -12.80 14.51
N ARG A 169 7.59 -11.63 14.33
CA ARG A 169 7.79 -10.97 13.01
C ARG A 169 8.47 -11.87 11.96
N GLN A 170 9.35 -12.76 12.37
CA GLN A 170 10.05 -13.70 11.47
C GLN A 170 9.10 -14.64 10.71
N HIS A 171 7.89 -14.89 11.24
CA HIS A 171 6.91 -15.78 10.63
C HIS A 171 5.71 -15.02 10.05
N LEU A 172 5.20 -14.03 10.78
CA LEU A 172 3.95 -13.34 10.44
C LEU A 172 4.18 -11.96 9.80
N LYS A 173 5.43 -11.48 9.71
CA LYS A 173 5.78 -10.16 9.20
C LYS A 173 4.94 -9.06 9.89
N ASP A 174 4.20 -8.28 9.11
CA ASP A 174 3.35 -7.16 9.50
C ASP A 174 1.85 -7.53 9.55
N LEU A 175 1.49 -8.79 9.28
CA LEU A 175 0.09 -9.23 9.22
C LEU A 175 -0.70 -8.99 10.51
N PRO A 176 -0.15 -9.23 11.73
CA PRO A 176 -0.90 -8.97 12.95
C PRO A 176 -1.27 -7.50 13.10
N THR A 177 -0.34 -6.59 12.79
CA THR A 177 -0.61 -5.14 12.88
C THR A 177 -1.55 -4.67 11.79
N LYS A 178 -1.46 -5.21 10.57
CA LYS A 178 -2.46 -4.99 9.50
C LYS A 178 -3.86 -5.38 9.96
N THR A 179 -3.99 -6.56 10.55
CA THR A 179 -5.28 -7.04 11.06
C THR A 179 -5.81 -6.15 12.20
N MET A 180 -4.94 -5.63 13.08
CA MET A 180 -5.36 -4.64 14.10
C MET A 180 -5.88 -3.35 13.47
N MET A 181 -5.25 -2.87 12.39
CA MET A 181 -5.71 -1.68 11.67
C MET A 181 -7.05 -1.93 10.95
N ASP A 182 -7.25 -3.10 10.37
CA ASP A 182 -8.53 -3.47 9.76
C ASP A 182 -9.67 -3.45 10.81
N ILE A 183 -9.43 -4.06 11.97
CA ILE A 183 -10.38 -4.03 13.11
C ILE A 183 -10.66 -2.59 13.56
N LEU A 184 -9.63 -1.74 13.69
CA LEU A 184 -9.81 -0.34 14.07
C LEU A 184 -10.59 0.48 13.04
N ASN A 185 -10.52 0.11 11.77
CA ASN A 185 -11.26 0.78 10.70
C ASN A 185 -12.76 0.42 10.72
N GLU A 186 -13.12 -0.73 11.29
CA GLU A 186 -14.51 -1.21 11.41
C GLU A 186 -15.16 -0.81 12.74
N VAL A 187 -14.41 -0.80 13.85
CA VAL A 187 -14.97 -0.56 15.20
C VAL A 187 -14.97 0.93 15.53
N THR A 188 -16.15 1.54 15.73
CA THR A 188 -16.27 2.99 16.04
C THR A 188 -16.59 3.28 17.51
N GLU A 189 -17.61 2.65 18.07
CA GLU A 189 -18.16 3.03 19.40
C GLU A 189 -17.31 2.49 20.56
N VAL A 190 -16.62 1.37 20.36
CA VAL A 190 -15.94 0.61 21.42
C VAL A 190 -14.48 1.06 21.65
N PHE A 191 -13.99 2.02 20.85
CA PHE A 191 -12.58 2.37 20.87
C PHE A 191 -12.13 2.94 22.23
N GLU A 192 -12.86 3.92 22.76
CA GLU A 192 -12.43 4.62 23.98
C GLU A 192 -12.57 3.77 25.25
N GLU A 193 -13.63 2.97 25.33
CA GLU A 193 -13.94 2.16 26.52
C GLU A 193 -13.02 0.94 26.67
N VAL A 194 -12.65 0.31 25.54
CA VAL A 194 -12.01 -1.01 25.57
C VAL A 194 -10.67 -1.03 24.83
N LEU A 195 -10.60 -0.51 23.61
CA LEU A 195 -9.41 -0.65 22.78
C LEU A 195 -8.29 0.32 23.13
N LEU A 196 -8.61 1.52 23.58
CA LEU A 196 -7.61 2.54 23.92
C LEU A 196 -6.70 2.06 25.04
N GLY A 197 -7.25 1.41 26.08
CA GLY A 197 -6.48 0.82 27.17
C GLY A 197 -5.59 -0.34 26.68
N ALA A 198 -6.13 -1.20 25.82
CA ALA A 198 -5.40 -2.34 25.28
C ALA A 198 -4.24 -1.92 24.38
N LEU A 199 -4.47 -0.93 23.51
CA LEU A 199 -3.51 -0.44 22.52
C LEU A 199 -2.57 0.64 23.08
N GLN A 200 -2.73 1.04 24.34
CA GLN A 200 -1.98 2.15 24.92
C GLN A 200 -0.46 2.01 24.71
N THR A 201 0.08 0.81 24.94
CA THR A 201 1.51 0.53 24.76
C THR A 201 1.95 0.59 23.30
N ASP A 202 1.12 0.11 22.37
CA ASP A 202 1.42 0.18 20.93
C ASP A 202 1.39 1.63 20.44
N LEU A 203 0.36 2.39 20.83
CA LEU A 203 0.22 3.81 20.49
C LEU A 203 1.35 4.64 21.09
N ALA A 204 1.74 4.38 22.34
CA ALA A 204 2.86 5.05 23.01
C ALA A 204 4.22 4.76 22.32
N SER A 205 4.33 3.65 21.60
CA SER A 205 5.55 3.25 20.88
C SER A 205 5.50 3.54 19.37
N ALA A 206 4.59 4.41 18.92
CA ALA A 206 4.35 4.74 17.51
C ALA A 206 5.62 5.07 16.70
N PHE A 207 6.62 5.72 17.30
CA PHE A 207 7.83 6.13 16.59
C PHE A 207 8.90 5.03 16.45
N ARG A 208 8.63 3.78 16.84
CA ARG A 208 9.62 2.68 16.77
C ARG A 208 9.61 1.94 15.43
N THR A 209 8.44 1.75 14.83
CA THR A 209 8.30 1.00 13.58
C THR A 209 7.24 1.61 12.66
N PRO A 210 7.33 1.41 11.33
CA PRO A 210 6.31 1.89 10.39
C PRO A 210 4.89 1.45 10.74
N GLU A 211 4.73 0.21 11.21
CA GLU A 211 3.42 -0.35 11.50
C GLU A 211 2.80 0.27 12.75
N GLN A 212 3.60 0.56 13.78
CA GLN A 212 3.13 1.23 14.99
C GLN A 212 2.79 2.70 14.74
N LEU A 213 3.57 3.38 13.89
CA LEU A 213 3.23 4.74 13.47
C LEU A 213 1.92 4.74 12.70
N HIS A 214 1.76 3.84 11.73
CA HIS A 214 0.54 3.72 10.94
C HIS A 214 -0.67 3.43 11.81
N LEU A 215 -0.54 2.54 12.81
CA LEU A 215 -1.60 2.28 13.79
C LEU A 215 -2.06 3.56 14.52
N LEU A 216 -1.12 4.39 14.95
CA LEU A 216 -1.44 5.68 15.58
C LEU A 216 -2.11 6.65 14.61
N LEU A 217 -1.65 6.72 13.35
CA LEU A 217 -2.25 7.58 12.33
C LEU A 217 -3.69 7.17 12.01
N VAL A 218 -3.94 5.86 11.85
CA VAL A 218 -5.30 5.31 11.67
C VAL A 218 -6.18 5.65 12.87
N ALA A 219 -5.67 5.48 14.09
CA ALA A 219 -6.40 5.84 15.30
C ALA A 219 -6.72 7.35 15.37
N LEU A 220 -5.79 8.22 14.99
CA LEU A 220 -6.01 9.67 14.93
C LEU A 220 -7.03 10.07 13.86
N GLN A 221 -7.03 9.38 12.72
CA GLN A 221 -7.97 9.62 11.64
C GLN A 221 -9.39 9.18 12.03
N ARG A 222 -9.53 8.03 12.68
CA ARG A 222 -10.82 7.44 13.08
C ARG A 222 -11.40 8.05 14.34
N PHE A 223 -10.56 8.41 15.31
CA PHE A 223 -11.00 8.89 16.62
C PHE A 223 -10.43 10.28 16.98
N PRO A 224 -10.62 11.30 16.11
CA PRO A 224 -10.04 12.63 16.34
C PRO A 224 -10.58 13.31 17.60
N GLN A 225 -11.81 12.98 18.03
CA GLN A 225 -12.41 13.53 19.25
C GLN A 225 -11.88 12.90 20.53
N THR A 226 -11.52 11.62 20.49
CA THR A 226 -10.93 10.90 21.62
C THR A 226 -9.46 11.28 21.78
N LEU A 227 -8.68 11.27 20.70
CA LEU A 227 -7.23 11.52 20.70
C LEU A 227 -6.88 13.00 20.57
N LYS A 228 -7.54 13.86 21.36
CA LYS A 228 -7.23 15.30 21.45
C LYS A 228 -5.77 15.55 21.89
N PRO A 229 -5.19 16.73 21.59
CA PRO A 229 -3.79 17.05 21.91
C PRO A 229 -3.35 16.76 23.36
N LYS A 230 -4.24 16.95 24.33
CA LYS A 230 -3.98 16.63 25.75
C LYS A 230 -3.79 15.13 25.99
N LYS A 231 -4.62 14.28 25.38
CA LYS A 231 -4.50 12.82 25.49
C LYS A 231 -3.30 12.33 24.68
N LEU A 232 -3.09 12.89 23.48
CA LEU A 232 -1.92 12.56 22.66
C LEU A 232 -0.61 12.87 23.42
N LYS A 233 -0.52 14.03 24.08
CA LYS A 233 0.64 14.39 24.91
C LYS A 233 0.88 13.39 26.04
N LYS A 234 -0.17 12.85 26.66
CA LYS A 234 -0.03 11.79 27.68
C LYS A 234 0.40 10.44 27.10
N LEU A 235 -0.02 10.12 25.87
CA LEU A 235 0.26 8.84 25.22
C LEU A 235 1.67 8.78 24.62
N VAL A 236 2.04 9.79 23.82
CA VAL A 236 3.29 9.77 23.04
C VAL A 236 4.30 10.83 23.49
N GLY A 237 3.95 11.67 24.47
CA GLY A 237 4.79 12.77 24.96
C GLY A 237 4.65 14.08 24.17
N PHE A 238 3.93 14.08 23.05
CA PHE A 238 3.79 15.23 22.14
C PHE A 238 2.34 15.60 21.90
N SER A 239 2.05 16.90 21.76
CA SER A 239 0.69 17.39 21.47
C SER A 239 0.29 17.27 20.00
N THR A 240 1.27 17.11 19.11
CA THR A 240 1.12 16.87 17.66
C THR A 240 2.10 15.80 17.23
N ILE A 241 1.80 15.09 16.15
CA ILE A 241 2.72 14.06 15.62
C ILE A 241 3.86 14.69 14.84
N ILE A 242 3.60 15.79 14.14
CA ILE A 242 4.57 16.46 13.29
C ILE A 242 5.02 17.75 13.98
N ASN A 243 6.21 17.71 14.58
CA ASN A 243 6.88 18.83 15.22
C ASN A 243 8.40 18.66 15.16
N THR A 244 9.15 19.71 15.48
CA THR A 244 10.61 19.72 15.37
C THR A 244 11.29 18.57 16.11
N ASP A 245 10.77 18.16 17.27
CA ASP A 245 11.35 17.11 18.12
C ASP A 245 11.08 15.69 17.59
N THR A 246 9.97 15.52 16.88
CA THR A 246 9.52 14.21 16.34
C THR A 246 10.04 13.95 14.93
N ILE A 247 10.37 14.99 14.16
CA ILE A 247 10.87 14.88 12.78
C ILE A 247 12.02 13.89 12.61
N PRO A 248 13.08 13.87 13.46
CA PRO A 248 14.15 12.89 13.32
C PRO A 248 13.64 11.44 13.43
N LYS A 249 12.71 11.19 14.36
CA LYS A 249 12.10 9.87 14.56
C LYS A 249 11.20 9.48 13.38
N LEU A 250 10.38 10.41 12.90
CA LEU A 250 9.54 10.22 11.71
C LEU A 250 10.37 9.88 10.47
N THR A 251 11.49 10.58 10.29
CA THR A 251 12.42 10.34 9.19
C THR A 251 12.99 8.92 9.25
N GLU A 252 13.43 8.45 10.41
CA GLU A 252 13.94 7.09 10.55
C GLU A 252 12.85 6.04 10.30
N VAL A 253 11.62 6.27 10.78
CA VAL A 253 10.48 5.39 10.48
C VAL A 253 10.17 5.36 8.98
N LEU A 254 10.18 6.50 8.29
CA LEU A 254 9.98 6.57 6.84
C LEU A 254 11.09 5.84 6.07
N LYS A 255 12.35 5.92 6.51
CA LYS A 255 13.46 5.15 5.94
C LYS A 255 13.27 3.64 6.13
N MET A 256 12.83 3.21 7.31
CA MET A 256 12.48 1.80 7.56
C MET A 256 11.35 1.35 6.62
N ALA A 257 10.31 2.16 6.48
CA ALA A 257 9.20 1.89 5.58
C ALA A 257 9.67 1.76 4.13
N ALA A 258 10.49 2.71 3.64
CA ALA A 258 11.05 2.69 2.30
C ALA A 258 11.85 1.41 2.01
N ARG A 259 12.67 0.95 2.96
CA ARG A 259 13.47 -0.27 2.82
C ARG A 259 12.60 -1.53 2.82
N SER A 260 11.51 -1.53 3.59
CA SER A 260 10.61 -2.68 3.70
C SER A 260 9.85 -2.97 2.40
N VAL A 261 9.50 -1.94 1.63
CA VAL A 261 8.73 -2.06 0.37
C VAL A 261 9.60 -2.02 -0.90
N LYS A 262 10.92 -2.23 -0.75
CA LYS A 262 11.88 -2.12 -1.86
C LYS A 262 11.53 -3.07 -3.02
N LYS A 263 10.98 -4.25 -2.73
CA LYS A 263 10.65 -5.26 -3.75
C LYS A 263 9.27 -5.05 -4.36
N GLU A 264 8.35 -4.60 -3.53
CA GLU A 264 6.95 -4.34 -3.86
C GLU A 264 6.80 -3.08 -4.71
N CYS A 265 7.75 -2.13 -4.62
CA CYS A 265 7.76 -0.90 -5.42
C CYS A 265 6.48 -0.08 -5.23
N VAL A 266 5.96 -0.02 -4.01
CA VAL A 266 4.75 0.75 -3.66
C VAL A 266 5.05 1.88 -2.69
N LEU A 267 4.14 2.85 -2.58
CA LEU A 267 4.18 3.86 -1.52
C LEU A 267 3.65 3.25 -0.22
N PRO A 268 4.41 3.25 0.89
CA PRO A 268 3.88 2.81 2.18
C PRO A 268 2.73 3.73 2.64
N ALA A 269 1.61 3.14 3.09
CA ALA A 269 0.44 3.89 3.57
C ALA A 269 0.79 4.94 4.64
N VAL A 270 1.69 4.59 5.56
CA VAL A 270 2.22 5.50 6.60
C VAL A 270 2.77 6.82 6.04
N ALA A 271 3.39 6.82 4.86
CA ALA A 271 3.94 8.03 4.26
C ALA A 271 2.83 8.95 3.73
N LEU A 272 1.80 8.38 3.10
CA LEU A 272 0.65 9.13 2.61
C LEU A 272 -0.19 9.68 3.75
N ASP A 273 -0.37 8.90 4.82
CA ASP A 273 -1.16 9.34 5.97
C ASP A 273 -0.43 10.42 6.78
N LEU A 274 0.90 10.39 6.86
CA LEU A 274 1.69 11.50 7.41
C LEU A 274 1.53 12.77 6.58
N LEU A 275 1.54 12.67 5.25
CA LEU A 275 1.30 13.82 4.37
C LEU A 275 -0.09 14.42 4.65
N LYS A 276 -1.15 13.60 4.66
CA LYS A 276 -2.51 14.05 4.96
C LYS A 276 -2.62 14.68 6.35
N LEU A 277 -1.96 14.08 7.35
CA LEU A 277 -1.91 14.64 8.70
C LEU A 277 -1.19 16.00 8.71
N SER A 278 -0.09 16.14 7.97
CA SER A 278 0.67 17.40 7.89
C SER A 278 -0.16 18.55 7.30
N LEU A 279 -1.03 18.25 6.34
CA LEU A 279 -1.94 19.22 5.76
C LEU A 279 -3.04 19.60 6.76
N LYS A 280 -3.54 18.63 7.53
CA LYS A 280 -4.56 18.86 8.56
C LYS A 280 -4.04 19.66 9.76
N GLU A 281 -2.79 19.44 10.14
CA GLU A 281 -2.14 20.10 11.29
C GLU A 281 -1.41 21.41 10.91
N ASP A 282 -1.54 21.88 9.66
CA ASP A 282 -0.80 23.04 9.13
C ASP A 282 0.73 22.93 9.34
N SER A 283 1.24 21.70 9.26
CA SER A 283 2.65 21.35 9.48
C SER A 283 3.32 20.81 8.21
N PHE A 284 2.67 20.97 7.05
CA PHE A 284 3.16 20.52 5.75
C PHE A 284 4.57 21.01 5.45
N GLN A 285 4.84 22.30 5.67
CA GLN A 285 6.16 22.89 5.45
C GLN A 285 7.26 22.22 6.26
N LEU A 286 6.97 21.95 7.53
CA LEU A 286 7.91 21.28 8.43
C LEU A 286 8.14 19.84 7.98
N PHE A 287 7.08 19.11 7.66
CA PHE A 287 7.14 17.74 7.17
C PHE A 287 7.93 17.63 5.86
N TRP A 288 7.53 18.39 4.85
CA TRP A 288 8.12 18.34 3.52
C TRP A 288 9.59 18.75 3.54
N ASN A 289 9.93 19.88 4.17
CA ASN A 289 11.29 20.38 4.18
C ASN A 289 12.19 19.57 5.10
N LYS A 290 11.75 19.19 6.30
CA LYS A 290 12.64 18.55 7.27
C LYS A 290 12.66 17.02 7.18
N ALA A 291 11.52 16.36 7.00
CA ALA A 291 11.47 14.90 6.92
C ALA A 291 11.76 14.39 5.51
N ILE A 292 11.13 14.98 4.47
CA ILE A 292 11.31 14.52 3.09
C ILE A 292 12.63 15.03 2.52
N ILE A 293 12.77 16.35 2.33
CA ILE A 293 13.96 16.93 1.68
C ILE A 293 15.22 16.68 2.53
N ASN A 294 15.27 17.23 3.74
CA ASN A 294 16.47 17.11 4.59
C ASN A 294 16.68 15.73 5.22
N GLY A 295 15.69 14.84 5.15
CA GLY A 295 15.73 13.54 5.83
C GLY A 295 15.93 12.37 4.88
N MET A 296 15.10 12.26 3.84
CA MET A 296 15.09 11.12 2.92
C MET A 296 16.20 11.20 1.86
N PHE A 297 16.59 12.41 1.43
CA PHE A 297 17.62 12.63 0.40
C PHE A 297 19.06 12.65 0.94
N LYS A 298 19.25 12.50 2.26
CA LYS A 298 20.60 12.32 2.85
C LYS A 298 21.24 10.98 2.52
N GLU A 299 20.45 9.97 2.16
CA GLU A 299 20.96 8.63 1.80
C GLU A 299 21.41 8.59 0.34
N GLN A 300 22.14 7.54 -0.04
CA GLN A 300 22.42 7.32 -1.46
C GLN A 300 21.11 7.06 -2.23
N PRO A 301 21.05 7.41 -3.53
CA PRO A 301 19.88 7.15 -4.36
C PRO A 301 19.40 5.69 -4.25
N GLY A 302 18.12 5.50 -3.99
CA GLY A 302 17.57 4.18 -3.69
C GLY A 302 16.15 4.25 -3.13
N PRO A 303 15.78 3.33 -2.20
CA PRO A 303 14.40 3.22 -1.71
C PRO A 303 13.81 4.52 -1.13
N THR A 304 14.62 5.32 -0.41
CA THR A 304 14.14 6.58 0.20
C THR A 304 13.78 7.63 -0.84
N HIS A 305 14.55 7.70 -1.94
CA HIS A 305 14.29 8.60 -3.05
C HIS A 305 13.04 8.17 -3.80
N TYR A 306 12.91 6.86 -4.10
CA TYR A 306 11.74 6.32 -4.77
C TYR A 306 10.45 6.52 -3.96
N LEU A 307 10.52 6.35 -2.64
CA LEU A 307 9.40 6.72 -1.75
C LEU A 307 9.05 8.20 -1.89
N SER A 308 10.05 9.09 -1.86
CA SER A 308 9.84 10.54 -1.97
C SER A 308 9.23 10.95 -3.31
N PHE A 309 9.62 10.30 -4.41
CA PHE A 309 9.01 10.54 -5.73
C PHE A 309 7.57 10.03 -5.81
N ARG A 310 7.28 8.84 -5.27
CA ARG A 310 5.91 8.34 -5.18
C ARG A 310 5.04 9.23 -4.30
N LEU A 311 5.60 9.75 -3.21
CA LEU A 311 4.92 10.69 -2.33
C LEU A 311 4.63 12.01 -3.06
N LEU A 312 5.55 12.53 -3.89
CA LEU A 312 5.30 13.69 -4.75
C LEU A 312 4.10 13.45 -5.68
N GLY A 313 4.06 12.33 -6.41
CA GLY A 313 2.94 12.00 -7.29
C GLY A 313 1.62 11.80 -6.54
N SER A 314 1.66 11.08 -5.40
CA SER A 314 0.48 10.86 -4.56
C SER A 314 0.00 12.12 -3.83
N ALA A 315 0.84 13.15 -3.69
CA ALA A 315 0.50 14.39 -3.01
C ALA A 315 -0.37 15.32 -3.87
N LEU A 316 -0.24 15.26 -5.20
CA LEU A 316 -0.89 16.18 -6.14
C LEU A 316 -2.37 16.50 -5.83
N PRO A 317 -3.26 15.52 -5.60
CA PRO A 317 -4.68 15.82 -5.34
C PRO A 317 -4.93 16.54 -4.00
N PHE A 318 -4.01 16.47 -3.05
CA PHE A 318 -4.20 17.01 -1.69
C PHE A 318 -3.66 18.42 -1.51
N LEU A 319 -2.79 18.89 -2.40
CA LEU A 319 -2.09 20.16 -2.24
C LEU A 319 -2.91 21.36 -2.74
N SER A 320 -2.70 22.52 -2.11
CA SER A 320 -3.16 23.81 -2.63
C SER A 320 -2.33 24.24 -3.85
N VAL A 321 -2.81 25.22 -4.62
CA VAL A 321 -2.05 25.76 -5.77
C VAL A 321 -0.67 26.27 -5.35
N ALA A 322 -0.57 26.95 -4.20
CA ALA A 322 0.71 27.44 -3.68
C ALA A 322 1.66 26.28 -3.32
N GLN A 323 1.16 25.26 -2.64
CA GLN A 323 1.94 24.07 -2.29
C GLN A 323 2.36 23.28 -3.54
N LEU A 324 1.50 23.15 -4.55
CA LEU A 324 1.83 22.51 -5.83
C LEU A 324 3.00 23.21 -6.51
N LYS A 325 2.93 24.54 -6.63
CA LYS A 325 4.01 25.35 -7.23
C LYS A 325 5.32 25.15 -6.47
N GLU A 326 5.26 25.18 -5.15
CA GLU A 326 6.44 24.97 -4.31
C GLU A 326 7.06 23.58 -4.50
N VAL A 327 6.29 22.50 -4.34
CA VAL A 327 6.86 21.13 -4.43
C VAL A 327 7.36 20.79 -5.83
N LEU A 328 6.71 21.30 -6.88
CA LEU A 328 7.10 21.08 -8.27
C LEU A 328 8.27 21.97 -8.72
N SER A 329 8.60 23.01 -7.96
CA SER A 329 9.83 23.79 -8.11
C SER A 329 10.96 23.35 -7.15
N GLY A 330 10.72 22.33 -6.33
CA GLY A 330 11.59 21.95 -5.22
C GLY A 330 12.61 20.85 -5.52
N GLU A 331 13.43 20.52 -4.51
CA GLU A 331 14.50 19.53 -4.60
C GLU A 331 14.02 18.11 -4.96
N VAL A 332 12.82 17.72 -4.48
CA VAL A 332 12.25 16.40 -4.78
C VAL A 332 12.00 16.25 -6.29
N MET A 333 11.49 17.29 -6.93
CA MET A 333 11.22 17.32 -8.37
C MET A 333 12.52 17.32 -9.18
N MET A 334 13.53 18.07 -8.73
CA MET A 334 14.86 18.08 -9.33
C MET A 334 15.51 16.68 -9.30
N HIS A 335 15.51 16.01 -8.15
CA HIS A 335 16.04 14.65 -8.02
C HIS A 335 15.22 13.61 -8.79
N TYR A 336 13.91 13.81 -8.93
CA TYR A 336 13.09 13.00 -9.83
C TYR A 336 13.59 13.13 -11.28
N GLY A 337 13.87 14.35 -11.74
CA GLY A 337 14.46 14.59 -13.05
C GLY A 337 15.81 13.89 -13.25
N GLU A 338 16.73 14.04 -12.29
CA GLU A 338 18.02 13.35 -12.30
C GLU A 338 17.85 11.82 -12.40
N HIS A 339 16.89 11.27 -11.66
CA HIS A 339 16.54 9.86 -11.73
C HIS A 339 16.07 9.46 -13.13
N VAL A 340 15.11 10.18 -13.71
CA VAL A 340 14.55 9.86 -15.04
C VAL A 340 15.66 9.81 -16.11
N ILE A 341 16.56 10.80 -16.13
CA ILE A 341 17.68 10.82 -17.09
C ILE A 341 18.65 9.67 -16.82
N SER A 342 19.00 9.43 -15.56
CA SER A 342 19.95 8.37 -15.22
C SER A 342 19.39 6.95 -15.40
N ALA A 343 18.06 6.79 -15.37
CA ALA A 343 17.35 5.51 -15.47
C ALA A 343 17.06 5.07 -16.91
N GLN A 344 17.46 5.84 -17.93
CA GLN A 344 17.25 5.47 -19.33
C GLN A 344 17.98 4.18 -19.75
N LYS A 345 18.96 3.72 -18.98
CA LYS A 345 19.68 2.46 -19.23
C LYS A 345 18.78 1.23 -19.08
N PRO A 346 18.96 0.16 -19.89
CA PRO A 346 18.04 -0.99 -19.95
C PRO A 346 17.75 -1.68 -18.60
N ASP A 347 18.74 -1.75 -17.71
CA ASP A 347 18.64 -2.51 -16.44
C ASP A 347 18.28 -1.66 -15.23
N ARG A 348 17.90 -0.40 -15.42
CA ARG A 348 17.57 0.51 -14.32
C ARG A 348 16.06 0.58 -14.11
N PHE A 349 15.67 0.60 -12.85
CA PHE A 349 14.31 0.86 -12.44
C PHE A 349 13.88 2.25 -12.93
N LYS A 350 12.72 2.33 -13.61
CA LYS A 350 12.18 3.55 -14.19
C LYS A 350 10.92 3.97 -13.45
N LEU A 351 10.97 5.11 -12.76
CA LEU A 351 9.82 5.65 -12.05
C LEU A 351 8.91 6.53 -12.92
N ALA A 352 9.36 6.95 -14.12
CA ALA A 352 8.57 7.81 -15.01
C ALA A 352 7.18 7.23 -15.38
N PRO A 353 7.04 5.93 -15.72
CA PRO A 353 5.71 5.36 -15.99
C PRO A 353 4.77 5.39 -14.78
N GLU A 354 5.29 5.22 -13.56
CA GLU A 354 4.47 5.37 -12.34
C GLU A 354 4.04 6.83 -12.14
N MET A 355 4.93 7.79 -12.41
CA MET A 355 4.61 9.21 -12.32
C MET A 355 3.56 9.64 -13.35
N ASP A 356 3.63 9.09 -14.57
CA ASP A 356 2.61 9.34 -15.60
C ASP A 356 1.22 8.92 -15.13
N VAL A 357 1.10 7.80 -14.41
CA VAL A 357 -0.17 7.35 -13.80
C VAL A 357 -0.64 8.35 -12.75
N TYR A 358 0.23 8.77 -11.81
CA TYR A 358 -0.16 9.75 -10.79
C TYR A 358 -0.64 11.07 -11.39
N VAL A 359 0.05 11.59 -12.41
CA VAL A 359 -0.36 12.84 -13.08
C VAL A 359 -1.64 12.63 -13.87
N SER A 360 -1.78 11.51 -14.59
CA SER A 360 -2.99 11.20 -15.35
C SER A 360 -4.22 11.11 -14.45
N ASP A 361 -4.13 10.34 -13.35
CA ASP A 361 -5.21 10.16 -12.38
C ASP A 361 -5.59 11.50 -11.72
N PHE A 362 -4.58 12.30 -11.35
CA PHE A 362 -4.80 13.64 -10.81
C PHE A 362 -5.54 14.54 -11.80
N LEU A 363 -5.06 14.66 -13.05
CA LEU A 363 -5.69 15.54 -14.03
C LEU A 363 -7.11 15.07 -14.37
N GLN A 364 -7.32 13.76 -14.49
CA GLN A 364 -8.64 13.19 -14.76
C GLN A 364 -9.64 13.45 -13.63
N GLY A 365 -9.20 13.41 -12.37
CA GLY A 365 -10.03 13.66 -11.19
C GLY A 365 -10.10 15.11 -10.71
N CYS A 366 -9.33 16.03 -11.30
CA CYS A 366 -9.23 17.42 -10.85
C CYS A 366 -10.13 18.36 -11.66
N GLU A 367 -11.08 19.00 -10.98
CA GLU A 367 -11.97 20.02 -11.57
C GLU A 367 -11.35 21.43 -11.54
N ASP A 368 -10.34 21.65 -10.70
CA ASP A 368 -9.67 22.93 -10.52
C ASP A 368 -8.63 23.18 -11.63
N SER A 369 -8.97 24.09 -12.54
CA SER A 369 -8.13 24.43 -13.70
C SER A 369 -6.79 25.07 -13.31
N GLU A 370 -6.71 25.80 -12.19
CA GLU A 370 -5.45 26.41 -11.73
C GLU A 370 -4.50 25.33 -11.20
N LYS A 371 -5.03 24.34 -10.48
CA LYS A 371 -4.23 23.19 -10.02
C LYS A 371 -3.75 22.34 -11.20
N GLN A 372 -4.63 22.06 -12.17
CA GLN A 372 -4.22 21.35 -13.39
C GLN A 372 -3.09 22.10 -14.12
N LEU A 373 -3.24 23.42 -14.30
CA LEU A 373 -2.21 24.26 -14.92
C LEU A 373 -0.90 24.24 -14.12
N ALA A 374 -0.95 24.37 -12.80
CA ALA A 374 0.24 24.34 -11.93
C ALA A 374 1.01 23.02 -12.08
N VAL A 375 0.30 21.88 -12.15
CA VAL A 375 0.92 20.56 -12.38
C VAL A 375 1.54 20.47 -13.77
N MET A 376 0.80 20.85 -14.82
CA MET A 376 1.31 20.80 -16.19
C MET A 376 2.55 21.66 -16.40
N VAL A 377 2.53 22.89 -15.88
CA VAL A 377 3.68 23.80 -15.93
C VAL A 377 4.82 23.25 -15.09
N GLY A 378 4.58 22.83 -13.84
CA GLY A 378 5.62 22.32 -12.97
C GLY A 378 6.40 21.14 -13.56
N PHE A 379 5.71 20.16 -14.16
CA PHE A 379 6.37 19.04 -14.84
C PHE A 379 7.06 19.45 -16.14
N SER A 380 6.52 20.42 -16.88
CA SER A 380 7.15 20.93 -18.11
C SER A 380 8.36 21.82 -17.85
N SER A 381 8.42 22.44 -16.67
CA SER A 381 9.53 23.31 -16.24
C SER A 381 10.75 22.53 -15.74
N LEU A 382 10.60 21.24 -15.43
CA LEU A 382 11.73 20.38 -15.06
C LEU A 382 12.55 20.03 -16.31
N THR A 383 13.76 20.59 -16.39
CA THR A 383 14.60 20.53 -17.59
C THR A 383 15.99 19.99 -17.29
N ASN A 384 16.61 19.34 -18.28
CA ASN A 384 18.01 18.94 -18.25
C ASN A 384 18.74 19.66 -19.38
N GLN A 385 19.51 20.68 -19.03
CA GLN A 385 20.17 21.59 -19.98
C GLN A 385 19.17 22.15 -21.02
N GLY A 386 18.05 22.68 -20.51
CA GLY A 386 16.99 23.30 -21.31
C GLY A 386 16.05 22.34 -22.04
N TYR A 387 16.26 21.02 -21.96
CA TYR A 387 15.32 20.04 -22.54
C TYR A 387 14.38 19.50 -21.45
N PRO A 388 13.05 19.69 -21.55
CA PRO A 388 12.11 19.15 -20.57
C PRO A 388 12.21 17.63 -20.41
N VAL A 389 12.15 17.17 -19.16
CA VAL A 389 12.22 15.74 -18.83
C VAL A 389 10.99 14.97 -19.31
N VAL A 390 9.84 15.64 -19.32
CA VAL A 390 8.59 15.09 -19.87
C VAL A 390 8.67 14.94 -21.40
N PRO A 391 8.05 13.90 -21.98
CA PRO A 391 8.05 13.70 -23.42
C PRO A 391 7.22 14.77 -24.13
N SER A 392 7.60 15.12 -25.37
CA SER A 392 6.82 16.04 -26.19
C SER A 392 5.40 15.52 -26.47
N VAL A 393 5.26 14.19 -26.61
CA VAL A 393 3.97 13.49 -26.68
C VAL A 393 3.65 12.90 -25.31
N TRP A 394 2.93 13.67 -24.49
CA TRP A 394 2.51 13.26 -23.16
C TRP A 394 0.98 13.17 -23.10
N LYS A 395 0.45 11.95 -22.95
CA LYS A 395 -0.98 11.64 -23.08
C LYS A 395 -1.86 12.33 -22.05
N VAL A 396 -1.30 12.66 -20.88
CA VAL A 396 -2.04 13.25 -19.76
C VAL A 396 -2.78 14.57 -20.12
N VAL A 397 -2.34 15.26 -21.18
CA VAL A 397 -2.99 16.50 -21.69
C VAL A 397 -4.45 16.29 -22.05
N GLN A 398 -4.84 15.08 -22.47
CA GLN A 398 -6.22 14.75 -22.81
C GLN A 398 -7.21 14.97 -21.66
N HIS A 399 -6.71 15.03 -20.42
CA HIS A 399 -7.52 15.24 -19.21
C HIS A 399 -7.65 16.71 -18.80
N LEU A 400 -7.00 17.64 -19.52
CA LEU A 400 -7.07 19.06 -19.18
C LEU A 400 -8.46 19.64 -19.45
N GLN A 401 -8.95 20.40 -18.48
CA GLN A 401 -10.11 21.27 -18.65
C GLN A 401 -9.78 22.37 -19.66
N PRO A 402 -10.77 22.90 -20.39
CA PRO A 402 -10.54 23.91 -21.42
C PRO A 402 -9.71 25.12 -20.95
N ALA A 403 -10.00 25.64 -19.75
CA ALA A 403 -9.27 26.79 -19.18
C ALA A 403 -7.81 26.44 -18.85
N ALA A 404 -7.56 25.26 -18.27
CA ALA A 404 -6.21 24.79 -17.98
C ALA A 404 -5.40 24.55 -19.26
N LEU A 405 -6.04 23.98 -20.30
CA LEU A 405 -5.42 23.78 -21.60
C LEU A 405 -5.01 25.11 -22.24
N GLN A 406 -5.92 26.09 -22.24
CA GLN A 406 -5.64 27.43 -22.77
C GLN A 406 -4.47 28.08 -22.03
N GLY A 407 -4.50 28.08 -20.69
CA GLY A 407 -3.40 28.65 -19.89
C GLY A 407 -2.06 27.93 -20.11
N TYR A 408 -2.09 26.61 -20.33
CA TYR A 408 -0.87 25.84 -20.61
C TYR A 408 -0.33 26.14 -22.02
N MET A 409 -1.20 26.30 -23.02
CA MET A 409 -0.80 26.71 -24.37
C MET A 409 -0.21 28.13 -24.36
N GLU A 410 -0.81 29.06 -23.64
CA GLU A 410 -0.29 30.42 -23.47
C GLU A 410 1.10 30.39 -22.82
N TRP A 411 1.28 29.59 -21.76
CA TRP A 411 2.60 29.40 -21.14
C TRP A 411 3.64 28.86 -22.12
N LEU A 412 3.30 27.84 -22.92
CA LEU A 412 4.20 27.28 -23.95
C LEU A 412 4.61 28.33 -24.99
N LYS A 413 3.65 29.13 -25.49
CA LYS A 413 3.92 30.20 -26.45
C LYS A 413 4.83 31.27 -25.87
N ASN A 414 4.53 31.71 -24.65
CA ASN A 414 5.36 32.70 -23.96
C ASN A 414 6.78 32.20 -23.76
N MET A 415 6.96 30.94 -23.34
CA MET A 415 8.29 30.32 -23.20
C MET A 415 9.02 30.13 -24.54
N PHE A 416 8.30 29.98 -25.65
CA PHE A 416 8.92 29.91 -26.98
C PHE A 416 9.39 31.29 -27.47
N LEU A 417 8.52 32.30 -27.38
CA LEU A 417 8.78 33.66 -27.84
C LEU A 417 9.83 34.36 -26.95
N GLN A 418 9.64 34.29 -25.64
CA GLN A 418 10.51 34.89 -24.62
C GLN A 418 10.90 33.85 -23.57
N PRO A 419 11.92 33.01 -23.84
CA PRO A 419 12.35 31.97 -22.91
C PRO A 419 12.80 32.54 -21.56
N GLN A 420 12.13 32.15 -20.47
CA GLN A 420 12.44 32.53 -19.09
C GLN A 420 13.16 31.38 -18.39
N LEU A 421 14.46 31.20 -18.68
CA LEU A 421 15.25 30.08 -18.15
C LEU A 421 15.38 30.11 -16.61
N ASP A 422 15.34 31.30 -16.01
CA ASP A 422 15.37 31.53 -14.57
C ASP A 422 14.14 30.95 -13.83
N LYS A 423 13.04 30.74 -14.54
CA LYS A 423 11.81 30.13 -14.01
C LYS A 423 11.75 28.62 -14.21
N LEU A 424 12.72 28.04 -14.92
CA LEU A 424 12.82 26.61 -15.13
C LEU A 424 13.60 25.96 -14.00
N LEU A 425 13.18 24.75 -13.63
CA LEU A 425 13.94 23.90 -12.74
C LEU A 425 14.93 23.09 -13.59
N ASP A 426 16.01 23.74 -14.02
CA ASP A 426 17.06 23.13 -14.83
C ASP A 426 18.12 22.45 -13.95
N PHE A 427 18.46 21.20 -14.29
CA PHE A 427 19.52 20.46 -13.63
C PHE A 427 20.53 19.91 -14.65
N SER A 428 21.68 19.49 -14.14
CA SER A 428 22.69 18.78 -14.92
C SER A 428 23.14 17.54 -14.15
N THR A 429 23.22 16.41 -14.84
CA THR A 429 23.74 15.17 -14.26
C THR A 429 25.22 15.31 -13.92
N ARG A 430 25.73 14.47 -12.99
CA ARG A 430 27.15 14.47 -12.60
C ARG A 430 28.10 14.42 -13.81
N LYS A 431 27.82 13.55 -14.78
CA LYS A 431 28.61 13.43 -16.01
C LYS A 431 28.66 14.72 -16.82
N GLN A 432 27.53 15.43 -16.91
CA GLN A 432 27.46 16.71 -17.62
C GLN A 432 28.21 17.82 -16.89
N LYS A 433 28.22 17.81 -15.55
CA LYS A 433 28.96 18.78 -14.74
C LYS A 433 30.48 18.62 -14.87
N ASP A 434 30.96 17.39 -15.08
CA ASP A 434 32.38 17.10 -15.29
C ASP A 434 32.87 17.51 -16.71
N SER A 435 31.94 17.80 -17.62
CA SER A 435 32.22 18.23 -19.00
C SER A 435 32.31 19.77 -19.03
N HIS A 436 33.52 20.33 -19.06
CA HIS A 436 33.74 21.79 -19.08
C HIS A 436 33.31 22.42 -20.43
N GLU A 437 32.03 22.75 -20.59
CA GLU A 437 31.51 23.55 -21.73
C GLU A 437 30.62 24.71 -21.24
N GLY A 438 31.14 25.57 -20.37
CA GLY A 438 30.33 26.55 -19.62
C GLY A 438 29.81 27.81 -20.36
N ARG A 439 30.02 27.95 -21.68
CA ARG A 439 29.54 29.15 -22.43
C ARG A 439 28.61 28.85 -23.61
N GLU A 440 28.72 27.69 -24.25
CA GLU A 440 27.78 27.27 -25.32
C GLU A 440 26.46 26.70 -24.77
N GLN A 441 26.33 26.54 -23.45
CA GLN A 441 25.17 25.90 -22.82
C GLN A 441 23.87 26.72 -22.87
N GLY A 442 23.94 28.05 -22.82
CA GLY A 442 22.75 28.92 -22.76
C GLY A 442 21.95 28.97 -24.07
N GLU A 443 22.62 29.23 -25.19
CA GLU A 443 21.98 29.26 -26.52
C GLU A 443 21.48 27.87 -26.92
N ASN A 444 22.26 26.83 -26.61
CA ASN A 444 21.86 25.43 -26.83
C ASN A 444 20.66 25.02 -25.96
N ALA A 445 20.56 25.51 -24.72
CA ALA A 445 19.41 25.26 -23.84
C ALA A 445 18.13 25.90 -24.40
N ILE A 446 18.21 27.15 -24.87
CA ILE A 446 17.08 27.84 -25.51
C ILE A 446 16.63 27.08 -26.77
N PHE A 447 17.58 26.66 -27.61
CA PHE A 447 17.27 25.88 -28.80
C PHE A 447 16.57 24.56 -28.47
N ARG A 448 17.09 23.80 -27.50
CA ARG A 448 16.51 22.55 -27.01
C ARG A 448 15.09 22.73 -26.48
N LEU A 449 14.87 23.79 -25.68
CA LEU A 449 13.57 24.13 -25.14
C LEU A 449 12.57 24.43 -26.27
N ARG A 450 12.94 25.32 -27.20
CA ARG A 450 12.09 25.69 -28.34
C ARG A 450 11.74 24.49 -29.20
N LYS A 451 12.71 23.61 -29.48
CA LYS A 451 12.49 22.36 -30.23
C LYS A 451 11.47 21.46 -29.53
N TRP A 452 11.58 21.31 -28.20
CA TRP A 452 10.60 20.55 -27.43
C TRP A 452 9.22 21.20 -27.47
N ILE A 453 9.13 22.54 -27.28
CA ILE A 453 7.86 23.28 -27.30
C ILE A 453 7.14 23.12 -28.64
N VAL A 454 7.84 23.23 -29.77
CA VAL A 454 7.23 23.04 -31.10
C VAL A 454 6.64 21.64 -31.23
N SER A 455 7.41 20.61 -30.87
CA SER A 455 6.93 19.23 -30.89
C SER A 455 5.77 18.99 -29.91
N ARG A 456 5.78 19.69 -28.78
CA ARG A 456 4.72 19.64 -27.77
C ARG A 456 3.42 20.28 -28.29
N LEU A 457 3.50 21.47 -28.85
CA LEU A 457 2.35 22.18 -29.43
C LEU A 457 1.74 21.37 -30.58
N ALA A 458 2.56 20.82 -31.47
CA ALA A 458 2.10 19.93 -32.54
C ALA A 458 1.37 18.70 -31.98
N SER A 459 1.93 18.02 -30.97
CA SER A 459 1.30 16.84 -30.39
C SER A 459 -0.05 17.14 -29.71
N ILE A 460 -0.20 18.33 -29.13
CA ILE A 460 -1.48 18.79 -28.57
C ILE A 460 -2.50 18.98 -29.69
N ILE A 461 -2.12 19.55 -30.83
CA ILE A 461 -3.00 19.78 -31.99
C ILE A 461 -3.40 18.47 -32.67
N ASP A 462 -2.50 17.51 -32.76
CA ASP A 462 -2.78 16.23 -33.40
C ASP A 462 -3.64 15.30 -32.51
N ASN A 463 -3.72 15.55 -31.20
CA ASN A 463 -4.45 14.68 -30.28
C ASN A 463 -5.98 14.91 -30.35
N HIS A 464 -6.71 14.04 -31.04
CA HIS A 464 -8.18 14.12 -31.17
C HIS A 464 -8.97 14.03 -29.86
N GLN A 465 -8.37 13.53 -28.77
CA GLN A 465 -9.05 13.41 -27.47
C GLN A 465 -9.03 14.71 -26.65
N VAL A 466 -8.18 15.67 -27.01
CA VAL A 466 -8.09 16.97 -26.36
C VAL A 466 -9.17 17.88 -26.94
N LYS A 467 -10.06 18.41 -26.10
CA LYS A 467 -11.08 19.39 -26.52
C LYS A 467 -10.40 20.72 -26.87
N LYS A 468 -10.34 21.03 -28.17
CA LYS A 468 -9.71 22.24 -28.72
C LYS A 468 -10.75 23.14 -29.37
N GLN A 469 -10.57 24.44 -29.21
CA GLN A 469 -11.26 25.44 -30.04
C GLN A 469 -10.46 25.66 -31.33
N GLU A 470 -11.14 25.92 -32.44
CA GLU A 470 -10.52 26.13 -33.76
C GLU A 470 -9.54 27.31 -33.74
N GLU A 471 -9.86 28.36 -32.99
CA GLU A 471 -9.01 29.53 -32.79
C GLU A 471 -7.63 29.16 -32.19
N LEU A 472 -7.60 28.23 -31.23
CA LEU A 472 -6.36 27.77 -30.60
C LEU A 472 -5.45 27.02 -31.58
N ILE A 473 -6.04 26.29 -32.54
CA ILE A 473 -5.29 25.56 -33.57
C ILE A 473 -4.66 26.57 -34.54
N MET A 474 -5.45 27.53 -35.02
CA MET A 474 -4.99 28.56 -35.94
C MET A 474 -3.90 29.45 -35.33
N ASP A 475 -4.00 29.74 -34.04
CA ASP A 475 -3.04 30.58 -33.32
C ASP A 475 -1.71 29.88 -33.00
N VAL A 476 -1.62 28.55 -33.07
CA VAL A 476 -0.34 27.83 -32.97
C VAL A 476 0.32 27.64 -34.34
N ALA A 477 -0.50 27.56 -35.40
CA ALA A 477 -0.01 27.46 -36.76
C ALA A 477 0.62 28.77 -37.28
N ARG A 478 0.16 29.91 -36.77
CA ARG A 478 0.78 31.23 -36.93
C ARG A 478 2.03 31.34 -36.07
#